data_AF-A0AAN6F1D1-F1
#
_entry.id   AF-A0AAN6F1D1-F1
#
_cell.length_a   1.000
_cell.length_b   1.000
_cell.length_c   1.000
_cell.angle_alpha   90.00
_cell.angle_beta   90.00
_cell.angle_gamma   90.00
#
_symmetry.space_group_name_H-M   'P 1'
#
loop_
_entity.id
_entity.type
_entity.pdbx_description
1 polymer ?
#
loop_
_entity_poly.entity_id
_entity_poly.type
_entity_poly.pdbx_seq_one_letter_code
_entity_poly.pdbx_strand_id
1 'polypeptide(L)'
;MQAFSRLLRASGSGTTRAFWCSAEEVTLCAATRSVSHQRILPILSSYGWRGMKRSANGKPRPQVPDYCDIEPQHDESGKAIWPAPQAALEQAREFIKECASSGKKTLIVPDKDADGLSSGVILYRTLTALGLDASLIDVHLVQKGSNIHVQSEREAMAAKDAAYIFVLDQGSVAAPPVVDSATTKSLIIDHHLSDHFPQGAQVVSACHYPPVATSSLLTYEICKTLAPDLSSSCAYLACIGTHGDLGNTLKWTPPFPDMKETFKIYTKKSINDAVSLINAPRRTAKYDVATAWTALLNSTDPKDLLSNGRLQSARAEINAEVELNTHTPPKFSADGRIAVLRIHTPAQVHPVIATRWAGHLNSKALEIVVCANSGYLPGMVNFSCRIARCARTKEPPVNIIDSLKAAAALSTDGLRDRLGESFARGHKEASGGVVPVEAFEELMQLLKVGEKPEKKEDSDEPRAKRVKTIDKSPQKNTIGNYFRKA
;
A
#
# COMPACT_ATOMS: atom_id res chain seq x y z
N MET A 1 -27.36 46.04 -6.13
CA MET A 1 -26.48 46.74 -5.16
C MET A 1 -26.53 45.94 -3.86
N GLN A 2 -25.38 45.51 -3.31
CA GLN A 2 -24.78 46.03 -2.07
C GLN A 2 -25.70 45.97 -0.82
N ALA A 3 -25.30 45.47 0.36
CA ALA A 3 -24.06 44.74 0.76
C ALA A 3 -24.24 44.04 2.14
N PHE A 4 -23.19 43.33 2.58
CA PHE A 4 -22.68 43.05 3.95
C PHE A 4 -23.41 43.71 5.17
N SER A 5 -23.42 43.19 6.41
CA SER A 5 -23.04 41.91 7.07
C SER A 5 -23.41 42.00 8.60
N ARG A 6 -23.08 41.16 9.61
CA ARG A 6 -22.18 40.00 9.84
C ARG A 6 -22.59 39.26 11.16
N LEU A 7 -21.67 38.43 11.70
CA LEU A 7 -21.65 37.63 12.96
C LEU A 7 -22.46 36.30 12.95
N LEU A 8 -21.86 35.11 13.05
CA LEU A 8 -20.81 34.52 13.94
C LEU A 8 -21.34 33.95 15.26
N ARG A 9 -21.52 32.62 15.28
CA ARG A 9 -21.00 31.72 16.33
C ARG A 9 -20.51 30.43 15.67
N ALA A 10 -19.55 29.76 16.28
CA ALA A 10 -18.84 28.62 15.70
C ALA A 10 -19.11 27.32 16.47
N SER A 11 -19.12 26.21 15.75
CA SER A 11 -19.04 24.84 16.27
C SER A 11 -18.15 24.02 15.32
N GLY A 12 -16.98 23.62 15.79
CA GLY A 12 -16.00 22.92 14.95
C GLY A 12 -16.21 21.42 14.90
N SER A 13 -16.08 20.83 13.71
CA SER A 13 -16.03 19.37 13.49
C SER A 13 -14.92 19.05 12.48
N GLY A 14 -13.73 18.74 12.99
CA GLY A 14 -12.57 18.43 12.14
C GLY A 14 -12.56 16.97 11.69
N THR A 15 -13.13 16.67 10.52
CA THR A 15 -13.14 15.31 9.95
C THR A 15 -11.80 14.95 9.29
N THR A 16 -11.19 13.85 9.74
CA THR A 16 -9.91 13.34 9.23
C THR A 16 -10.10 12.37 8.07
N ARG A 17 -9.82 12.86 6.85
CA ARG A 17 -9.72 12.08 5.60
C ARG A 17 -8.49 11.16 5.63
N ALA A 18 -8.55 9.99 5.00
CA ALA A 18 -7.45 9.01 4.94
C ALA A 18 -7.44 8.21 3.62
N PHE A 19 -6.38 7.44 3.34
CA PHE A 19 -6.18 6.74 2.05
C PHE A 19 -5.62 5.32 2.33
N TRP A 20 -6.14 4.24 1.71
CA TRP A 20 -5.54 2.90 1.82
C TRP A 20 -4.21 2.78 1.06
N CYS A 21 -3.39 1.77 1.43
CA CYS A 21 -2.09 1.50 0.78
C CYS A 21 -1.47 0.15 1.21
N SER A 22 -1.79 -0.88 0.44
CA SER A 22 -0.98 -2.03 0.04
C SER A 22 -0.04 -2.71 1.05
N ALA A 23 -0.45 -3.91 1.46
CA ALA A 23 0.34 -4.94 2.11
C ALA A 23 1.11 -5.86 1.14
N GLU A 24 1.22 -5.51 -0.16
CA GLU A 24 2.07 -6.22 -1.15
C GLU A 24 3.51 -6.42 -0.64
N GLU A 25 4.03 -5.46 0.11
CA GLU A 25 5.43 -5.33 0.55
C GLU A 25 5.99 -6.60 1.23
N VAL A 26 5.10 -7.45 1.77
CA VAL A 26 5.42 -8.76 2.33
C VAL A 26 5.82 -9.78 1.25
N THR A 27 5.20 -9.75 0.08
CA THR A 27 5.41 -10.70 -1.03
C THR A 27 6.80 -10.54 -1.66
N LEU A 28 7.26 -9.31 -1.92
CA LEU A 28 8.63 -9.07 -2.41
C LEU A 28 9.70 -9.45 -1.36
N CYS A 29 9.33 -9.44 -0.07
CA CYS A 29 10.19 -9.94 1.01
C CYS A 29 10.23 -11.48 1.11
N ALA A 30 9.31 -12.20 0.47
CA ALA A 30 9.33 -13.66 0.37
C ALA A 30 10.14 -14.14 -0.84
N ALA A 31 10.04 -13.45 -1.98
CA ALA A 31 10.74 -13.81 -3.22
C ALA A 31 12.28 -13.87 -3.05
N THR A 32 12.88 -12.87 -2.40
CA THR A 32 14.34 -12.82 -2.18
C THR A 32 14.86 -13.96 -1.29
N ARG A 33 14.07 -14.44 -0.32
CA ARG A 33 14.42 -15.60 0.53
C ARG A 33 14.53 -16.91 -0.26
N SER A 34 13.84 -17.02 -1.39
CA SER A 34 13.91 -18.19 -2.28
C SER A 34 15.21 -18.19 -3.07
N VAL A 35 15.63 -17.03 -3.59
CA VAL A 35 16.85 -16.92 -4.40
C VAL A 35 18.10 -17.13 -3.53
N SER A 36 18.09 -16.63 -2.28
CA SER A 36 19.23 -16.74 -1.36
C SER A 36 19.52 -18.16 -0.85
N HIS A 37 18.68 -19.16 -1.15
CA HIS A 37 18.87 -20.56 -0.70
C HIS A 37 19.45 -21.49 -1.77
N GLN A 38 19.57 -21.08 -3.04
CA GLN A 38 19.96 -21.97 -4.14
C GLN A 38 21.38 -21.75 -4.69
N ARG A 39 22.25 -20.99 -4.00
CA ARG A 39 23.65 -20.77 -4.43
C ARG A 39 24.74 -20.89 -3.34
N ILE A 40 24.48 -21.55 -2.21
CA ILE A 40 25.53 -21.95 -1.24
C ILE A 40 25.34 -23.40 -0.73
N LEU A 41 25.29 -24.35 -1.65
CA LEU A 41 25.68 -25.76 -1.44
C LEU A 41 26.37 -26.19 -2.75
N PRO A 42 27.60 -26.77 -2.72
CA PRO A 42 27.91 -27.90 -1.86
C PRO A 42 29.31 -27.87 -1.20
N ILE A 43 29.49 -27.17 -0.07
CA ILE A 43 30.69 -27.33 0.80
C ILE A 43 30.31 -27.42 2.30
N LEU A 44 29.20 -28.09 2.64
CA LEU A 44 28.82 -28.41 4.02
C LEU A 44 28.18 -29.81 4.13
N SER A 45 28.95 -30.85 3.77
CA SER A 45 28.55 -32.27 3.92
C SER A 45 29.35 -33.02 4.99
N SER A 46 30.37 -32.39 5.59
CA SER A 46 31.41 -33.05 6.40
C SER A 46 31.37 -32.80 7.91
N TYR A 47 30.52 -31.88 8.39
CA TYR A 47 30.39 -31.59 9.83
C TYR A 47 28.94 -31.68 10.30
N GLY A 48 28.66 -32.73 11.11
CA GLY A 48 27.32 -33.10 11.55
C GLY A 48 26.70 -32.13 12.57
N TRP A 49 26.00 -31.11 12.09
CA TRP A 49 25.25 -30.17 12.94
C TRP A 49 23.97 -30.83 13.48
N ARG A 50 24.01 -31.34 14.72
CA ARG A 50 22.79 -31.83 15.39
C ARG A 50 21.83 -30.67 15.61
N GLY A 51 20.59 -30.81 15.14
CA GLY A 51 19.59 -29.75 15.15
C GLY A 51 19.31 -29.21 16.56
N MET A 52 19.42 -27.89 16.72
CA MET A 52 19.13 -27.23 17.99
C MET A 52 17.61 -27.26 18.23
N LYS A 53 17.17 -28.07 19.21
CA LYS A 53 15.74 -28.16 19.58
C LYS A 53 15.21 -26.77 19.91
N ARG A 54 14.11 -26.34 19.27
CA ARG A 54 13.36 -25.15 19.68
C ARG A 54 12.92 -25.33 21.13
N SER A 55 13.14 -24.33 21.98
CA SER A 55 12.59 -24.32 23.34
C SER A 55 11.07 -24.19 23.27
N ALA A 56 10.35 -25.06 23.99
CA ALA A 56 8.90 -25.14 23.93
C ALA A 56 8.18 -24.00 24.69
N ASN A 57 8.91 -23.19 25.47
CA ASN A 57 8.35 -22.17 26.36
C ASN A 57 8.39 -20.76 25.75
N GLY A 58 7.95 -20.62 24.50
CA GLY A 58 7.51 -19.31 23.99
C GLY A 58 6.15 -18.99 24.59
N LYS A 59 5.97 -17.81 25.19
CA LYS A 59 4.61 -17.34 25.58
C LYS A 59 3.68 -17.41 24.35
N PRO A 60 2.40 -17.75 24.52
CA PRO A 60 1.42 -17.65 23.43
C PRO A 60 1.52 -16.28 22.77
N ARG A 61 1.57 -16.26 21.44
CA ARG A 61 1.52 -14.99 20.70
C ARG A 61 0.11 -14.41 20.92
N PRO A 62 -0.03 -13.11 21.24
CA PRO A 62 -1.33 -12.45 21.16
C PRO A 62 -1.94 -12.72 19.79
N GLN A 63 -3.18 -13.19 19.76
CA GLN A 63 -3.95 -13.21 18.53
C GLN A 63 -4.29 -11.75 18.20
N VAL A 64 -3.83 -11.31 17.03
CA VAL A 64 -4.38 -10.12 16.37
C VAL A 64 -5.55 -10.63 15.53
N PRO A 65 -6.73 -10.00 15.57
CA PRO A 65 -7.84 -10.37 14.69
C PRO A 65 -7.42 -10.39 13.22
N ASP A 66 -7.98 -11.30 12.45
CA ASP A 66 -7.85 -11.30 11.00
C ASP A 66 -8.71 -10.17 10.40
N TYR A 67 -8.37 -9.74 9.18
CA TYR A 67 -9.00 -8.56 8.55
C TYR A 67 -10.53 -8.66 8.45
N CYS A 68 -11.05 -9.87 8.20
CA CYS A 68 -12.48 -10.15 8.09
C CYS A 68 -13.15 -10.57 9.42
N ASP A 69 -12.46 -10.49 10.55
CA ASP A 69 -13.06 -10.70 11.89
C ASP A 69 -13.82 -9.46 12.39
N ILE A 70 -13.74 -8.34 11.66
CA ILE A 70 -14.49 -7.10 11.95
C ILE A 70 -15.94 -7.29 11.52
N GLU A 71 -16.89 -7.12 12.44
CA GLU A 71 -18.33 -7.24 12.14
C GLU A 71 -18.77 -6.21 11.08
N PRO A 72 -19.52 -6.62 10.05
CA PRO A 72 -20.10 -5.70 9.08
C PRO A 72 -21.14 -4.76 9.68
N GLN A 73 -21.37 -3.62 9.01
CA GLN A 73 -22.58 -2.84 9.24
C GLN A 73 -23.80 -3.64 8.74
N HIS A 74 -24.94 -3.47 9.40
CA HIS A 74 -26.20 -4.14 9.05
C HIS A 74 -27.31 -3.10 8.86
N ASP A 75 -28.27 -3.39 7.97
CA ASP A 75 -29.46 -2.56 7.76
C ASP A 75 -30.56 -2.84 8.80
N GLU A 76 -31.68 -2.12 8.70
CA GLU A 76 -32.84 -2.27 9.60
C GLU A 76 -33.48 -3.67 9.57
N SER A 77 -33.20 -4.49 8.56
CA SER A 77 -33.64 -5.88 8.46
C SER A 77 -32.65 -6.89 9.06
N GLY A 78 -31.49 -6.42 9.55
CA GLY A 78 -30.40 -7.27 10.03
C GLY A 78 -29.58 -7.91 8.91
N LYS A 79 -29.65 -7.41 7.66
CA LYS A 79 -28.81 -7.87 6.55
C LYS A 79 -27.52 -7.03 6.49
N ALA A 80 -26.38 -7.69 6.27
CA ALA A 80 -25.09 -7.01 6.14
C ALA A 80 -25.04 -6.07 4.92
N ILE A 81 -24.54 -4.85 5.14
CA ILE A 81 -24.32 -3.82 4.12
C ILE A 81 -22.87 -3.94 3.62
N TRP A 82 -22.66 -4.76 2.58
CA TRP A 82 -21.34 -5.04 2.03
C TRP A 82 -21.42 -5.38 0.53
N PRO A 83 -20.43 -4.99 -0.32
CA PRO A 83 -19.25 -4.16 0.01
C PRO A 83 -19.56 -2.65 0.07
N ALA A 84 -20.77 -2.24 -0.31
CA ALA A 84 -21.29 -0.88 -0.23
C ALA A 84 -22.84 -0.96 -0.12
N PRO A 85 -23.58 0.16 0.07
CA PRO A 85 -25.04 0.14 0.10
C PRO A 85 -25.61 -0.38 -1.22
N GLN A 86 -26.63 -1.24 -1.15
CA GLN A 86 -27.26 -1.85 -2.33
C GLN A 86 -27.65 -0.78 -3.37
N ALA A 87 -28.23 0.34 -2.94
CA ALA A 87 -28.58 1.44 -3.85
C ALA A 87 -27.38 2.01 -4.65
N ALA A 88 -26.19 2.08 -4.05
CA ALA A 88 -24.98 2.57 -4.73
C ALA A 88 -24.38 1.51 -5.68
N LEU A 89 -24.43 0.23 -5.29
CA LEU A 89 -24.05 -0.88 -6.18
C LEU A 89 -24.96 -0.96 -7.40
N GLU A 90 -26.26 -0.78 -7.22
CA GLU A 90 -27.26 -0.82 -8.29
C GLU A 90 -27.12 0.39 -9.22
N GLN A 91 -26.96 1.61 -8.70
CA GLN A 91 -26.67 2.81 -9.51
C GLN A 91 -25.36 2.68 -10.30
N ALA A 92 -24.33 2.03 -9.74
CA ALA A 92 -23.09 1.76 -10.46
C ALA A 92 -23.30 0.75 -11.61
N ARG A 93 -24.10 -0.29 -11.40
CA ARG A 93 -24.50 -1.25 -12.44
C ARG A 93 -25.34 -0.59 -13.54
N GLU A 94 -26.21 0.35 -13.20
CA GLU A 94 -27.00 1.14 -14.15
C GLU A 94 -26.11 2.05 -14.99
N PHE A 95 -25.17 2.78 -14.38
CA PHE A 95 -24.19 3.63 -15.08
C PHE A 95 -23.33 2.82 -16.07
N ILE A 96 -22.86 1.63 -15.68
CA ILE A 96 -22.08 0.74 -16.55
C ILE A 96 -22.91 0.26 -17.76
N LYS A 97 -24.19 -0.09 -17.55
CA LYS A 97 -25.11 -0.47 -18.64
C LYS A 97 -25.44 0.72 -19.56
N GLU A 98 -25.67 1.90 -19.00
CA GLU A 98 -25.91 3.13 -19.78
C GLU A 98 -24.68 3.44 -20.65
N CYS A 99 -23.49 3.40 -20.06
CA CYS A 99 -22.23 3.59 -20.78
C CYS A 99 -22.09 2.62 -21.96
N ALA A 100 -22.23 1.31 -21.73
CA ALA A 100 -22.06 0.32 -22.78
C ALA A 100 -23.10 0.46 -23.91
N SER A 101 -24.38 0.62 -23.55
CA SER A 101 -25.47 0.81 -24.52
C SER A 101 -25.44 2.16 -25.25
N SER A 102 -24.69 3.15 -24.75
CA SER A 102 -24.57 4.46 -25.41
C SER A 102 -23.79 4.45 -26.72
N GLY A 103 -22.89 3.46 -26.92
CA GLY A 103 -21.97 3.42 -28.06
C GLY A 103 -20.99 4.60 -28.14
N LYS A 104 -20.63 5.22 -27.00
CA LYS A 104 -19.76 6.41 -26.96
C LYS A 104 -18.35 6.11 -26.42
N LYS A 105 -17.41 6.98 -26.80
CA LYS A 105 -16.06 7.05 -26.21
C LYS A 105 -16.12 7.02 -24.68
N THR A 106 -15.34 6.13 -24.10
CA THR A 106 -15.28 5.82 -22.68
C THR A 106 -13.83 5.79 -22.24
N LEU A 107 -13.53 6.39 -21.08
CA LEU A 107 -12.18 6.45 -20.52
C LEU A 107 -12.09 5.69 -19.20
N ILE A 108 -11.18 4.72 -19.11
CA ILE A 108 -10.87 4.02 -17.85
C ILE A 108 -9.60 4.64 -17.24
N VAL A 109 -9.66 5.04 -15.97
CA VAL A 109 -8.61 5.74 -15.24
C VAL A 109 -8.25 4.94 -13.97
N PRO A 110 -7.59 3.78 -14.11
CA PRO A 110 -7.17 2.97 -12.99
C PRO A 110 -5.99 3.62 -12.26
N ASP A 111 -5.86 3.40 -10.96
CA ASP A 111 -4.56 3.66 -10.35
C ASP A 111 -3.49 2.72 -10.91
N LYS A 112 -2.23 3.18 -10.84
CA LYS A 112 -1.02 2.50 -11.32
C LYS A 112 -0.70 1.14 -10.67
N ASP A 113 -1.50 0.71 -9.69
CA ASP A 113 -1.28 -0.40 -8.75
C ASP A 113 -1.95 -1.72 -9.21
N ALA A 114 -1.64 -2.85 -8.57
CA ALA A 114 -2.31 -4.12 -8.86
C ALA A 114 -3.81 -4.09 -8.56
N ASP A 115 -4.30 -3.33 -7.58
CA ASP A 115 -5.75 -3.24 -7.32
C ASP A 115 -6.45 -2.35 -8.37
N GLY A 116 -6.03 -1.10 -8.54
CA GLY A 116 -6.46 -0.21 -9.64
C GLY A 116 -6.40 -0.83 -11.04
N LEU A 117 -5.26 -1.40 -11.45
CA LEU A 117 -5.14 -2.03 -12.76
C LEU A 117 -6.06 -3.25 -12.91
N SER A 118 -6.23 -4.06 -11.85
CA SER A 118 -7.18 -5.19 -11.89
C SER A 118 -8.61 -4.71 -12.01
N SER A 119 -8.99 -3.68 -11.23
CA SER A 119 -10.29 -3.01 -11.31
C SER A 119 -10.57 -2.51 -12.74
N GLY A 120 -9.58 -1.87 -13.38
CA GLY A 120 -9.70 -1.40 -14.76
C GLY A 120 -9.88 -2.51 -15.79
N VAL A 121 -9.18 -3.65 -15.66
CA VAL A 121 -9.35 -4.77 -16.58
C VAL A 121 -10.70 -5.49 -16.37
N ILE A 122 -11.18 -5.59 -15.12
CA ILE A 122 -12.53 -6.12 -14.83
C ILE A 122 -13.59 -5.24 -15.51
N LEU A 123 -13.51 -3.92 -15.36
CA LEU A 123 -14.44 -2.99 -16.00
C LEU A 123 -14.35 -3.05 -17.53
N TYR A 124 -13.14 -3.02 -18.10
CA TYR A 124 -12.95 -3.12 -19.56
C TYR A 124 -13.66 -4.35 -20.13
N ARG A 125 -13.42 -5.53 -19.54
CA ARG A 125 -14.06 -6.79 -19.97
C ARG A 125 -15.57 -6.75 -19.82
N THR A 126 -16.06 -6.07 -18.79
CA THR A 126 -17.50 -5.90 -18.54
C THR A 126 -18.14 -5.01 -19.60
N LEU A 127 -17.52 -3.89 -19.99
CA LEU A 127 -18.01 -3.02 -21.05
C LEU A 127 -18.02 -3.73 -22.40
N THR A 128 -16.95 -4.47 -22.76
CA THR A 128 -16.91 -5.26 -24.00
C THR A 128 -17.94 -6.41 -23.99
N ALA A 129 -18.11 -7.11 -22.86
CA ALA A 129 -19.12 -8.17 -22.72
C ALA A 129 -20.58 -7.64 -22.76
N LEU A 130 -20.79 -6.36 -22.43
CA LEU A 130 -22.06 -5.65 -22.62
C LEU A 130 -22.22 -5.05 -24.03
N GLY A 131 -21.27 -5.28 -24.94
CA GLY A 131 -21.37 -4.90 -26.35
C GLY A 131 -20.74 -3.55 -26.73
N LEU A 132 -20.00 -2.89 -25.83
CA LEU A 132 -19.25 -1.68 -26.20
C LEU A 132 -18.01 -2.07 -27.04
N ASP A 133 -17.87 -1.45 -28.21
CA ASP A 133 -16.72 -1.67 -29.09
C ASP A 133 -15.41 -1.28 -28.37
N ALA A 134 -14.42 -2.18 -28.40
CA ALA A 134 -13.13 -1.98 -27.75
C ALA A 134 -12.38 -0.74 -28.26
N SER A 135 -12.59 -0.32 -29.50
CA SER A 135 -12.01 0.90 -30.08
C SER A 135 -12.59 2.21 -29.51
N LEU A 136 -13.68 2.13 -28.73
CA LEU A 136 -14.26 3.24 -27.98
C LEU A 136 -13.76 3.32 -26.53
N ILE A 137 -12.92 2.38 -26.07
CA ILE A 137 -12.46 2.29 -24.68
C ILE A 137 -10.99 2.73 -24.58
N ASP A 138 -10.81 4.02 -24.32
CA ASP A 138 -9.51 4.62 -24.00
C ASP A 138 -9.10 4.33 -22.55
N VAL A 139 -7.80 4.45 -22.27
CA VAL A 139 -7.23 4.26 -20.93
C VAL A 139 -6.33 5.45 -20.57
N HIS A 140 -6.40 5.94 -19.33
CA HIS A 140 -5.50 6.96 -18.79
C HIS A 140 -4.65 6.41 -17.65
N LEU A 141 -3.35 6.29 -17.88
CA LEU A 141 -2.37 5.90 -16.87
C LEU A 141 -1.61 7.14 -16.40
N VAL A 142 -1.85 7.52 -15.15
CA VAL A 142 -1.31 8.72 -14.49
C VAL A 142 0.22 8.72 -14.48
N GLN A 143 0.83 9.90 -14.66
CA GLN A 143 2.29 10.07 -14.76
C GLN A 143 3.04 9.84 -13.42
N LYS A 144 4.36 9.66 -13.50
CA LYS A 144 5.21 9.39 -12.33
C LYS A 144 5.12 10.53 -11.30
N GLY A 145 4.63 10.22 -10.11
CA GLY A 145 4.48 11.20 -9.01
C GLY A 145 3.25 12.11 -9.12
N SER A 146 2.39 11.87 -10.11
CA SER A 146 1.17 12.64 -10.37
C SER A 146 -0.07 11.96 -9.77
N ASN A 147 -1.23 12.61 -9.91
CA ASN A 147 -2.55 12.08 -9.56
C ASN A 147 -3.64 12.77 -10.40
N ILE A 148 -4.82 12.17 -10.53
CA ILE A 148 -5.90 12.68 -11.41
C ILE A 148 -6.42 14.09 -11.10
N HIS A 149 -6.13 14.64 -9.92
CA HIS A 149 -6.53 16.00 -9.53
C HIS A 149 -5.51 17.06 -9.98
N VAL A 150 -4.32 16.66 -10.44
CA VAL A 150 -3.32 17.58 -11.02
C VAL A 150 -3.83 18.09 -12.37
N GLN A 151 -3.77 19.40 -12.57
CA GLN A 151 -4.37 20.06 -13.74
C GLN A 151 -3.91 19.48 -15.09
N SER A 152 -2.63 19.13 -15.24
CA SER A 152 -2.11 18.51 -16.47
C SER A 152 -2.68 17.10 -16.74
N GLU A 153 -3.06 16.35 -15.71
CA GLU A 153 -3.77 15.07 -15.89
C GLU A 153 -5.23 15.30 -16.26
N ARG A 154 -5.89 16.29 -15.64
CA ARG A 154 -7.27 16.71 -15.99
C ARG A 154 -7.35 17.13 -17.46
N GLU A 155 -6.38 17.90 -17.94
CA GLU A 155 -6.23 18.31 -19.34
C GLU A 155 -5.95 17.10 -20.26
N ALA A 156 -5.06 16.19 -19.88
CA ALA A 156 -4.73 14.99 -20.65
C ALA A 156 -5.88 13.94 -20.67
N MET A 157 -6.76 13.94 -19.67
CA MET A 157 -8.02 13.17 -19.69
C MET A 157 -9.09 13.88 -20.55
N ALA A 158 -9.24 15.20 -20.42
CA ALA A 158 -10.20 15.98 -21.20
C ALA A 158 -9.93 15.91 -22.71
N ALA A 159 -8.65 15.92 -23.11
CA ALA A 159 -8.21 15.82 -24.50
C ALA A 159 -8.62 14.52 -25.23
N LYS A 160 -9.12 13.50 -24.51
CA LYS A 160 -9.65 12.25 -25.09
C LYS A 160 -11.11 12.35 -25.53
N ASP A 161 -11.83 13.39 -25.10
CA ASP A 161 -13.21 13.66 -25.52
C ASP A 161 -14.14 12.47 -25.20
N ALA A 162 -14.02 11.94 -23.98
CA ALA A 162 -14.83 10.83 -23.49
C ALA A 162 -16.18 11.30 -22.94
N ALA A 163 -17.25 10.57 -23.27
CA ALA A 163 -18.60 10.82 -22.74
C ALA A 163 -18.78 10.21 -21.34
N TYR A 164 -18.06 9.13 -21.03
CA TYR A 164 -18.04 8.46 -19.73
C TYR A 164 -16.59 8.31 -19.25
N ILE A 165 -16.32 8.62 -18.00
CA ILE A 165 -15.02 8.39 -17.34
C ILE A 165 -15.23 7.50 -16.12
N PHE A 166 -14.47 6.42 -16.00
CA PHE A 166 -14.45 5.56 -14.83
C PHE A 166 -13.12 5.71 -14.11
N VAL A 167 -13.15 6.31 -12.93
CA VAL A 167 -11.99 6.43 -12.06
C VAL A 167 -12.03 5.27 -11.07
N LEU A 168 -10.93 4.52 -10.99
CA LEU A 168 -10.88 3.28 -10.24
C LEU A 168 -9.67 3.27 -9.32
N ASP A 169 -9.89 2.95 -8.04
CA ASP A 169 -8.86 2.88 -6.99
C ASP A 169 -8.15 4.22 -6.69
N GLN A 170 -8.82 5.32 -7.01
CA GLN A 170 -8.40 6.69 -6.71
C GLN A 170 -9.60 7.64 -6.87
N GLY A 171 -9.43 8.90 -6.48
CA GLY A 171 -10.46 9.94 -6.63
C GLY A 171 -11.21 10.29 -5.36
N SER A 172 -10.94 9.65 -4.23
CA SER A 172 -11.43 10.01 -2.88
C SER A 172 -10.89 11.35 -2.33
N VAL A 173 -10.93 12.43 -3.11
CA VAL A 173 -10.54 13.79 -2.68
C VAL A 173 -11.58 14.82 -3.14
N ALA A 174 -11.90 15.79 -2.29
CA ALA A 174 -12.65 16.98 -2.69
C ALA A 174 -11.91 17.72 -3.82
N ALA A 175 -12.51 17.83 -5.00
CA ALA A 175 -11.88 18.41 -6.18
C ALA A 175 -12.93 19.04 -7.13
N PRO A 176 -12.50 19.86 -8.11
CA PRO A 176 -13.30 20.13 -9.30
C PRO A 176 -13.74 18.83 -10.01
N PRO A 177 -14.62 18.90 -11.03
CA PRO A 177 -14.99 17.74 -11.84
C PRO A 177 -13.76 17.03 -12.43
N VAL A 178 -13.87 15.73 -12.72
CA VAL A 178 -12.74 14.89 -13.18
C VAL A 178 -12.07 15.47 -14.43
N VAL A 179 -12.88 16.07 -15.33
CA VAL A 179 -12.46 16.87 -16.48
C VAL A 179 -13.35 18.11 -16.56
N ASP A 180 -12.88 19.20 -17.17
CA ASP A 180 -13.66 20.44 -17.37
C ASP A 180 -14.66 20.31 -18.54
N SER A 181 -15.63 19.41 -18.40
CA SER A 181 -16.68 19.13 -19.38
C SER A 181 -18.05 19.07 -18.70
N ALA A 182 -19.03 19.78 -19.26
CA ALA A 182 -20.41 19.77 -18.76
C ALA A 182 -21.25 18.57 -19.24
N THR A 183 -20.74 17.80 -20.20
CA THR A 183 -21.45 16.66 -20.83
C THR A 183 -20.85 15.30 -20.49
N THR A 184 -19.63 15.27 -19.95
CA THR A 184 -18.94 14.04 -19.57
C THR A 184 -19.45 13.56 -18.21
N LYS A 185 -19.99 12.33 -18.17
CA LYS A 185 -20.35 11.65 -16.92
C LYS A 185 -19.12 10.98 -16.32
N SER A 186 -19.00 10.97 -14.99
CA SER A 186 -17.95 10.19 -14.31
C SER A 186 -18.47 9.34 -13.16
N LEU A 187 -18.00 8.09 -13.08
CA LEU A 187 -18.18 7.18 -11.94
C LEU A 187 -16.84 6.94 -11.26
N ILE A 188 -16.84 7.02 -9.93
CA ILE A 188 -15.70 6.65 -9.08
C ILE A 188 -16.03 5.34 -8.37
N ILE A 189 -15.15 4.34 -8.50
CA ILE A 189 -15.20 3.08 -7.73
C ILE A 189 -13.91 2.99 -6.93
N ASP A 190 -14.01 3.24 -5.62
CA ASP A 190 -12.84 3.49 -4.77
C ASP A 190 -13.07 3.02 -3.33
N HIS A 191 -12.02 2.61 -2.62
CA HIS A 191 -12.07 2.16 -1.23
C HIS A 191 -11.28 3.04 -0.24
N HIS A 192 -10.60 4.09 -0.73
CA HIS A 192 -9.89 5.09 0.09
C HIS A 192 -10.87 5.89 0.99
N LEU A 193 -10.46 6.24 2.22
CA LEU A 193 -11.37 6.77 3.27
C LEU A 193 -11.67 8.27 3.12
N SER A 194 -12.75 8.59 2.40
CA SER A 194 -13.21 9.98 2.21
C SER A 194 -14.72 10.11 2.16
N ASP A 195 -15.21 11.21 2.73
CA ASP A 195 -16.57 11.73 2.58
C ASP A 195 -16.68 12.73 1.40
N HIS A 196 -15.62 12.88 0.60
CA HIS A 196 -15.51 13.89 -0.45
C HIS A 196 -14.80 13.38 -1.70
N PHE A 197 -15.32 13.83 -2.85
CA PHE A 197 -14.97 13.37 -4.19
C PHE A 197 -15.02 14.56 -5.19
N PRO A 198 -14.50 14.42 -6.42
CA PRO A 198 -14.72 15.35 -7.53
C PRO A 198 -16.18 15.77 -7.69
N GLN A 199 -16.40 17.08 -7.88
CA GLN A 199 -17.74 17.64 -8.11
C GLN A 199 -18.43 16.98 -9.31
N GLY A 200 -19.67 16.54 -9.13
CA GLY A 200 -20.50 15.96 -10.20
C GLY A 200 -20.21 14.50 -10.53
N ALA A 201 -19.23 13.86 -9.89
CA ALA A 201 -19.02 12.42 -10.04
C ALA A 201 -20.10 11.61 -9.29
N GLN A 202 -20.60 10.55 -9.92
CA GLN A 202 -21.26 9.47 -9.21
C GLN A 202 -20.18 8.66 -8.47
N VAL A 203 -20.52 8.13 -7.30
CA VAL A 203 -19.56 7.44 -6.42
C VAL A 203 -20.18 6.16 -5.89
N VAL A 204 -19.40 5.08 -5.87
CA VAL A 204 -19.65 3.91 -5.03
C VAL A 204 -18.35 3.57 -4.30
N SER A 205 -18.43 3.44 -2.98
CA SER A 205 -17.23 3.22 -2.15
C SER A 205 -17.47 2.23 -1.02
N ALA A 206 -16.45 1.40 -0.79
CA ALA A 206 -16.40 0.44 0.31
C ALA A 206 -15.77 1.00 1.60
N CYS A 207 -15.25 2.23 1.59
CA CYS A 207 -14.35 2.72 2.64
C CYS A 207 -14.94 2.76 4.06
N HIS A 208 -16.26 2.91 4.16
CA HIS A 208 -17.02 2.94 5.43
C HIS A 208 -17.66 1.58 5.80
N TYR A 209 -17.48 0.54 4.99
CA TYR A 209 -18.18 -0.74 5.11
C TYR A 209 -17.20 -1.87 5.45
N PRO A 210 -16.87 -2.05 6.75
CA PRO A 210 -15.93 -3.08 7.18
C PRO A 210 -16.49 -4.51 6.94
N PRO A 211 -15.61 -5.51 6.76
CA PRO A 211 -14.22 -5.38 6.34
C PRO A 211 -14.15 -4.74 4.95
N VAL A 212 -13.35 -3.68 4.80
CA VAL A 212 -13.36 -2.84 3.59
C VAL A 212 -12.88 -3.66 2.40
N ALA A 213 -13.76 -3.80 1.40
CA ALA A 213 -13.39 -4.41 0.12
C ALA A 213 -12.40 -3.51 -0.62
N THR A 214 -11.45 -4.09 -1.34
CA THR A 214 -10.56 -3.32 -2.23
C THR A 214 -11.32 -2.89 -3.48
N SER A 215 -10.81 -1.91 -4.22
CA SER A 215 -11.46 -1.37 -5.42
C SER A 215 -11.66 -2.44 -6.51
N SER A 216 -10.73 -3.39 -6.69
CA SER A 216 -10.94 -4.51 -7.63
C SER A 216 -12.00 -5.50 -7.15
N LEU A 217 -12.11 -5.74 -5.84
CA LEU A 217 -13.15 -6.60 -5.27
C LEU A 217 -14.53 -5.92 -5.35
N LEU A 218 -14.61 -4.62 -5.07
CA LEU A 218 -15.82 -3.81 -5.23
C LEU A 218 -16.28 -3.81 -6.70
N THR A 219 -15.38 -3.54 -7.65
CA THR A 219 -15.68 -3.60 -9.09
C THR A 219 -16.10 -5.01 -9.52
N TYR A 220 -15.51 -6.08 -8.97
CA TYR A 220 -15.94 -7.45 -9.23
C TYR A 220 -17.36 -7.73 -8.71
N GLU A 221 -17.70 -7.34 -7.47
CA GLU A 221 -19.04 -7.51 -6.91
C GLU A 221 -20.12 -6.68 -7.63
N ILE A 222 -19.73 -5.55 -8.23
CA ILE A 222 -20.58 -4.75 -9.14
C ILE A 222 -20.74 -5.51 -10.47
N CYS A 223 -19.65 -5.94 -11.10
CA CYS A 223 -19.64 -6.37 -12.50
C CYS A 223 -19.99 -7.84 -12.75
N LYS A 224 -19.71 -8.76 -11.82
CA LYS A 224 -19.78 -10.22 -12.03
C LYS A 224 -21.16 -10.77 -12.44
N THR A 225 -22.22 -9.99 -12.26
CA THR A 225 -23.62 -10.33 -12.60
C THR A 225 -24.13 -9.61 -13.84
N LEU A 226 -23.32 -8.80 -14.52
CA LEU A 226 -23.77 -7.95 -15.63
C LEU A 226 -23.83 -8.67 -16.98
N ALA A 227 -22.99 -9.69 -17.19
CA ALA A 227 -22.97 -10.54 -18.37
C ALA A 227 -22.52 -11.97 -17.99
N PRO A 228 -22.77 -12.99 -18.83
CA PRO A 228 -22.22 -14.33 -18.64
C PRO A 228 -20.69 -14.34 -18.48
N ASP A 229 -20.17 -15.37 -17.80
CA ASP A 229 -18.74 -15.65 -17.60
C ASP A 229 -17.87 -14.54 -16.98
N LEU A 230 -18.38 -13.35 -16.69
CA LEU A 230 -17.63 -12.31 -15.95
C LEU A 230 -17.21 -12.80 -14.56
N SER A 231 -18.07 -13.55 -13.86
CA SER A 231 -17.72 -14.11 -12.54
C SER A 231 -16.53 -15.06 -12.62
N SER A 232 -16.50 -16.00 -13.58
CA SER A 232 -15.41 -16.97 -13.72
C SER A 232 -14.13 -16.34 -14.30
N SER A 233 -14.26 -15.55 -15.36
CA SER A 233 -13.13 -14.94 -16.09
C SER A 233 -12.44 -13.78 -15.35
N CYS A 234 -13.11 -13.12 -14.41
CA CYS A 234 -12.58 -11.97 -13.68
C CYS A 234 -12.29 -12.23 -12.20
N ALA A 235 -12.70 -13.36 -11.60
CA ALA A 235 -12.41 -13.65 -10.19
C ALA A 235 -10.90 -13.67 -9.87
N TYR A 236 -10.05 -14.09 -10.82
CA TYR A 236 -8.60 -14.06 -10.59
C TYR A 236 -8.04 -12.62 -10.53
N LEU A 237 -8.65 -11.66 -11.23
CA LEU A 237 -8.27 -10.24 -11.17
C LEU A 237 -8.65 -9.64 -9.82
N ALA A 238 -9.86 -9.95 -9.32
CA ALA A 238 -10.26 -9.59 -7.96
C ALA A 238 -9.30 -10.17 -6.91
N CYS A 239 -8.88 -11.44 -7.07
CA CYS A 239 -7.87 -12.05 -6.20
C CYS A 239 -6.48 -11.41 -6.33
N ILE A 240 -6.05 -10.96 -7.52
CA ILE A 240 -4.80 -10.22 -7.71
C ILE A 240 -4.87 -8.89 -6.96
N GLY A 241 -5.84 -8.03 -7.26
CA GLY A 241 -5.95 -6.73 -6.61
C GLY A 241 -6.13 -6.85 -5.08
N THR A 242 -7.02 -7.74 -4.62
CA THR A 242 -7.22 -7.98 -3.19
C THR A 242 -5.95 -8.46 -2.47
N HIS A 243 -5.13 -9.33 -3.09
CA HIS A 243 -3.83 -9.71 -2.52
C HIS A 243 -2.73 -8.65 -2.72
N GLY A 244 -2.90 -7.73 -3.67
CA GLY A 244 -2.08 -6.53 -3.84
C GLY A 244 -2.30 -5.55 -2.70
N ASP A 245 -3.55 -5.26 -2.34
CA ASP A 245 -3.83 -4.29 -1.28
C ASP A 245 -3.84 -4.91 0.13
N LEU A 246 -4.51 -6.05 0.35
CA LEU A 246 -4.62 -6.67 1.69
C LEU A 246 -3.56 -7.75 1.96
N GLY A 247 -2.72 -8.06 0.98
CA GLY A 247 -1.55 -8.90 1.14
C GLY A 247 -1.81 -10.41 1.15
N ASN A 248 -0.74 -11.19 0.96
CA ASN A 248 -0.83 -12.63 0.76
C ASN A 248 -1.32 -13.44 1.98
N THR A 249 -1.36 -12.86 3.18
CA THR A 249 -1.85 -13.54 4.39
C THR A 249 -3.37 -13.50 4.58
N LEU A 250 -4.11 -12.75 3.75
CA LEU A 250 -5.57 -12.63 3.86
C LEU A 250 -6.27 -13.99 3.88
N LYS A 251 -7.26 -14.12 4.78
CA LYS A 251 -8.26 -15.18 4.82
C LYS A 251 -9.51 -14.72 4.08
N TRP A 252 -10.01 -15.55 3.18
CA TRP A 252 -11.26 -15.30 2.45
C TRP A 252 -12.42 -15.92 3.25
N THR A 253 -13.02 -15.11 4.12
CA THR A 253 -14.18 -15.45 4.96
C THR A 253 -15.26 -14.40 4.80
N PRO A 254 -16.56 -14.74 5.04
CA PRO A 254 -17.65 -13.78 4.92
C PRO A 254 -17.40 -12.47 5.70
N PRO A 255 -17.85 -11.32 5.19
CA PRO A 255 -18.68 -11.14 3.99
C PRO A 255 -17.93 -11.25 2.66
N PHE A 256 -16.60 -11.40 2.62
CA PHE A 256 -15.87 -11.60 1.36
C PHE A 256 -16.37 -12.88 0.64
N PRO A 257 -16.44 -12.88 -0.70
CA PRO A 257 -16.94 -14.02 -1.47
C PRO A 257 -16.04 -15.26 -1.35
N ASP A 258 -16.65 -16.44 -1.52
CA ASP A 258 -15.94 -17.72 -1.46
C ASP A 258 -15.11 -17.97 -2.73
N MET A 259 -13.83 -17.62 -2.68
CA MET A 259 -12.87 -17.79 -3.78
C MET A 259 -12.26 -19.21 -3.86
N LYS A 260 -12.79 -20.24 -3.18
CA LYS A 260 -12.22 -21.61 -3.19
C LYS A 260 -12.00 -22.17 -4.58
N GLU A 261 -13.00 -22.08 -5.46
CA GLU A 261 -12.89 -22.62 -6.83
C GLU A 261 -11.85 -21.84 -7.66
N THR A 262 -11.83 -20.51 -7.51
CA THR A 262 -10.80 -19.64 -8.11
C THR A 262 -9.39 -20.04 -7.65
N PHE A 263 -9.21 -20.41 -6.37
CA PHE A 263 -7.91 -20.87 -5.85
C PHE A 263 -7.56 -22.34 -6.17
N LYS A 264 -8.53 -23.17 -6.59
CA LYS A 264 -8.25 -24.50 -7.20
C LYS A 264 -7.67 -24.35 -8.61
N ILE A 265 -8.23 -23.44 -9.41
CA ILE A 265 -7.79 -23.16 -10.79
C ILE A 265 -6.47 -22.38 -10.78
N TYR A 266 -6.44 -21.27 -10.03
CA TYR A 266 -5.32 -20.33 -9.97
C TYR A 266 -4.69 -20.35 -8.58
N THR A 267 -3.56 -21.04 -8.45
CA THR A 267 -2.91 -21.22 -7.14
C THR A 267 -2.66 -19.88 -6.44
N LYS A 268 -2.80 -19.86 -5.10
CA LYS A 268 -2.46 -18.67 -4.29
C LYS A 268 -1.02 -18.18 -4.53
N LYS A 269 -0.10 -19.07 -4.92
CA LYS A 269 1.27 -18.69 -5.36
C LYS A 269 1.25 -17.86 -6.65
N SER A 270 0.60 -18.34 -7.71
CA SER A 270 0.57 -17.63 -9.01
C SER A 270 -0.13 -16.27 -8.92
N ILE A 271 -1.17 -16.14 -8.09
CA ILE A 271 -1.78 -14.84 -7.77
C ILE A 271 -0.76 -13.88 -7.13
N ASN A 272 -0.03 -14.35 -6.11
CA ASN A 272 0.97 -13.51 -5.42
C ASN A 272 2.19 -13.15 -6.30
N ASP A 273 2.63 -14.07 -7.16
CA ASP A 273 3.70 -13.79 -8.14
C ASP A 273 3.25 -12.74 -9.18
N ALA A 274 2.00 -12.84 -9.65
CA ALA A 274 1.39 -11.87 -10.57
C ALA A 274 1.29 -10.47 -9.97
N VAL A 275 0.79 -10.33 -8.73
CA VAL A 275 0.80 -9.08 -7.95
C VAL A 275 2.19 -8.41 -7.99
N SER A 276 3.22 -9.17 -7.59
CA SER A 276 4.61 -8.71 -7.54
C SER A 276 5.21 -8.37 -8.92
N LEU A 277 4.58 -8.77 -10.03
CA LEU A 277 5.01 -8.46 -11.39
C LEU A 277 4.27 -7.23 -11.93
N ILE A 278 2.97 -7.11 -11.69
CA ILE A 278 2.13 -5.96 -12.08
C ILE A 278 2.60 -4.66 -11.39
N ASN A 279 2.95 -4.73 -10.10
CA ASN A 279 3.46 -3.57 -9.37
C ASN A 279 4.98 -3.30 -9.56
N ALA A 280 5.74 -4.16 -10.26
CA ALA A 280 7.14 -3.87 -10.45
C ALA A 280 7.38 -2.64 -11.36
N PRO A 281 6.76 -2.52 -12.56
CA PRO A 281 6.94 -1.39 -13.47
C PRO A 281 6.66 0.00 -12.86
N ARG A 282 5.58 0.15 -12.06
CA ARG A 282 5.24 1.42 -11.38
C ARG A 282 6.27 1.85 -10.33
N ARG A 283 7.03 0.89 -9.80
CA ARG A 283 8.08 1.14 -8.80
C ARG A 283 9.44 1.45 -9.46
N THR A 284 9.64 1.16 -10.75
CA THR A 284 10.95 1.33 -11.42
C THR A 284 11.37 2.79 -11.55
N ALA A 285 12.66 3.02 -11.80
CA ALA A 285 13.18 4.33 -12.17
C ALA A 285 12.47 4.90 -13.41
N LYS A 286 12.27 4.04 -14.42
CA LYS A 286 11.60 4.35 -15.70
C LYS A 286 10.12 4.72 -15.54
N TYR A 287 9.41 4.08 -14.60
CA TYR A 287 7.95 4.16 -14.42
C TYR A 287 7.17 3.71 -15.66
N ASP A 288 6.83 2.42 -15.71
CA ASP A 288 6.42 1.72 -16.95
C ASP A 288 5.05 1.02 -16.80
N VAL A 289 4.07 1.75 -16.26
CA VAL A 289 2.73 1.25 -15.91
C VAL A 289 2.00 0.66 -17.13
N ALA A 290 2.23 1.20 -18.33
CA ALA A 290 1.65 0.71 -19.58
C ALA A 290 1.97 -0.76 -19.84
N THR A 291 3.17 -1.24 -19.51
CA THR A 291 3.50 -2.67 -19.62
C THR A 291 2.59 -3.52 -18.72
N ALA A 292 2.38 -3.09 -17.47
CA ALA A 292 1.56 -3.82 -16.51
C ALA A 292 0.09 -3.86 -16.94
N TRP A 293 -0.45 -2.72 -17.40
CA TRP A 293 -1.79 -2.63 -17.98
C TRP A 293 -1.97 -3.58 -19.17
N THR A 294 -1.14 -3.48 -20.20
CA THR A 294 -1.27 -4.31 -21.42
C THR A 294 -1.08 -5.81 -21.13
N ALA A 295 -0.21 -6.16 -20.19
CA ALA A 295 -0.04 -7.57 -19.78
C ALA A 295 -1.29 -8.11 -19.07
N LEU A 296 -1.88 -7.34 -18.15
CA LEU A 296 -3.07 -7.74 -17.40
C LEU A 296 -4.34 -7.76 -18.25
N LEU A 297 -4.48 -6.79 -19.17
CA LEU A 297 -5.58 -6.70 -20.12
C LEU A 297 -5.67 -7.98 -20.98
N ASN A 298 -4.52 -8.45 -21.46
CA ASN A 298 -4.39 -9.61 -22.35
C ASN A 298 -4.34 -10.97 -21.63
N SER A 299 -4.19 -11.02 -20.29
CA SER A 299 -4.06 -12.29 -19.57
C SER A 299 -5.40 -13.02 -19.40
N THR A 300 -5.38 -14.34 -19.44
CA THR A 300 -6.52 -15.24 -19.10
C THR A 300 -6.22 -16.11 -17.87
N ASP A 301 -4.94 -16.26 -17.54
CA ASP A 301 -4.43 -16.89 -16.33
C ASP A 301 -3.33 -15.98 -15.73
N PRO A 302 -3.21 -15.84 -14.39
CA PRO A 302 -2.05 -15.22 -13.74
C PRO A 302 -0.68 -15.74 -14.23
N LYS A 303 -0.62 -16.95 -14.79
CA LYS A 303 0.57 -17.52 -15.47
C LYS A 303 1.03 -16.71 -16.69
N ASP A 304 0.14 -16.05 -17.41
CA ASP A 304 0.46 -15.24 -18.60
C ASP A 304 1.33 -14.02 -18.24
N LEU A 305 1.22 -13.56 -17.00
CA LEU A 305 2.04 -12.48 -16.44
C LEU A 305 3.44 -12.98 -16.06
N LEU A 306 3.59 -14.28 -15.74
CA LEU A 306 4.87 -14.89 -15.36
C LEU A 306 5.83 -15.03 -16.55
N SER A 307 5.31 -15.19 -17.77
CA SER A 307 6.11 -15.27 -19.01
C SER A 307 6.48 -13.89 -19.58
N ASN A 308 5.87 -12.80 -19.11
CA ASN A 308 6.16 -11.46 -19.61
C ASN A 308 7.57 -10.98 -19.23
N GLY A 309 8.47 -10.96 -20.22
CA GLY A 309 9.87 -10.59 -20.03
C GLY A 309 10.08 -9.19 -19.42
N ARG A 310 9.29 -8.18 -19.83
CA ARG A 310 9.44 -6.81 -19.31
C ARG A 310 9.03 -6.72 -17.84
N LEU A 311 7.97 -7.42 -17.42
CA LEU A 311 7.58 -7.51 -16.00
C LEU A 311 8.65 -8.22 -15.17
N GLN A 312 9.23 -9.31 -15.70
CA GLN A 312 10.34 -10.01 -15.02
C GLN A 312 11.58 -9.11 -14.87
N SER A 313 11.97 -8.37 -15.91
CA SER A 313 13.05 -7.38 -15.84
C SER A 313 12.74 -6.28 -14.81
N ALA A 314 11.53 -5.71 -14.83
CA ALA A 314 11.12 -4.71 -13.85
C ALA A 314 11.21 -5.26 -12.42
N ARG A 315 10.78 -6.51 -12.19
CA ARG A 315 10.87 -7.16 -10.87
C ARG A 315 12.32 -7.43 -10.48
N ALA A 316 13.23 -7.68 -11.42
CA ALA A 316 14.66 -7.80 -11.17
C ALA A 316 15.30 -6.44 -10.79
N GLU A 317 14.97 -5.37 -11.53
CA GLU A 317 15.38 -3.98 -11.21
C GLU A 317 14.99 -3.63 -9.75
N ILE A 318 13.73 -3.85 -9.38
CA ILE A 318 13.24 -3.54 -8.03
C ILE A 318 13.90 -4.41 -6.95
N ASN A 319 14.14 -5.69 -7.20
CA ASN A 319 14.82 -6.55 -6.23
C ASN A 319 16.28 -6.12 -6.00
N ALA A 320 17.00 -5.74 -7.05
CA ALA A 320 18.36 -5.22 -6.92
C ALA A 320 18.37 -3.88 -6.16
N GLU A 321 17.46 -2.97 -6.51
CA GLU A 321 17.39 -1.64 -5.92
C GLU A 321 16.94 -1.66 -4.45
N VAL A 322 16.01 -2.55 -4.09
CA VAL A 322 15.66 -2.80 -2.68
C VAL A 322 16.86 -3.37 -1.93
N GLU A 323 17.64 -4.28 -2.52
CA GLU A 323 18.80 -4.88 -1.85
C GLU A 323 19.96 -3.88 -1.66
N LEU A 324 20.22 -2.99 -2.63
CA LEU A 324 21.18 -1.89 -2.46
C LEU A 324 20.80 -0.97 -1.29
N ASN A 325 19.53 -0.59 -1.19
CA ASN A 325 19.08 0.41 -0.22
C ASN A 325 18.68 -0.19 1.15
N THR A 326 18.40 -1.50 1.26
CA THR A 326 17.93 -2.12 2.52
C THR A 326 18.98 -2.18 3.63
N HIS A 327 20.28 -1.96 3.32
CA HIS A 327 21.37 -1.95 4.31
C HIS A 327 21.60 -0.57 4.95
N THR A 328 20.81 0.44 4.57
CA THR A 328 20.83 1.79 5.16
C THR A 328 20.60 1.72 6.68
N PRO A 329 21.53 2.24 7.51
CA PRO A 329 21.35 2.24 8.96
C PRO A 329 20.27 3.24 9.39
N PRO A 330 19.29 2.85 10.24
CA PRO A 330 18.29 3.78 10.76
C PRO A 330 18.89 4.76 11.77
N LYS A 331 18.49 6.02 11.67
CA LYS A 331 18.57 7.00 12.77
C LYS A 331 17.29 6.91 13.62
N PHE A 332 17.31 7.43 14.84
CA PHE A 332 16.16 7.40 15.75
C PHE A 332 15.80 8.81 16.24
N SER A 333 14.53 9.08 16.52
CA SER A 333 14.11 10.25 17.29
C SER A 333 14.71 10.24 18.70
N ALA A 334 14.80 11.40 19.36
CA ALA A 334 15.41 11.50 20.70
C ALA A 334 14.73 10.63 21.78
N ASP A 335 13.43 10.33 21.63
CA ASP A 335 12.67 9.41 22.48
C ASP A 335 12.76 7.92 22.07
N GLY A 336 13.38 7.63 20.92
CA GLY A 336 13.49 6.29 20.35
C GLY A 336 12.18 5.67 19.83
N ARG A 337 11.07 6.43 19.75
CA ARG A 337 9.77 5.94 19.24
C ARG A 337 9.73 5.83 17.72
N ILE A 338 10.49 6.66 17.00
CA ILE A 338 10.54 6.68 15.53
C ILE A 338 11.94 6.30 15.05
N ALA A 339 12.02 5.29 14.18
CA ALA A 339 13.22 4.97 13.41
C ALA A 339 13.08 5.51 11.99
N VAL A 340 14.12 6.16 11.45
CA VAL A 340 14.12 6.79 10.12
C VAL A 340 15.29 6.28 9.29
N LEU A 341 14.98 5.62 8.19
CA LEU A 341 15.91 5.28 7.11
C LEU A 341 15.85 6.36 6.03
N ARG A 342 17.00 6.75 5.50
CA ARG A 342 17.15 7.77 4.46
C ARG A 342 17.87 7.19 3.26
N ILE A 343 17.18 7.13 2.13
CA ILE A 343 17.68 6.56 0.88
C ILE A 343 17.61 7.61 -0.25
N HIS A 344 18.32 7.37 -1.34
CA HIS A 344 18.31 8.26 -2.50
C HIS A 344 18.36 7.44 -3.78
N THR A 345 17.21 7.26 -4.42
CA THR A 345 17.07 6.43 -5.63
C THR A 345 15.86 6.85 -6.48
N PRO A 346 15.93 6.80 -7.82
CA PRO A 346 14.79 7.08 -8.70
C PRO A 346 13.65 6.05 -8.63
N ALA A 347 13.78 4.97 -7.85
CA ALA A 347 12.76 3.91 -7.71
C ALA A 347 11.90 4.02 -6.43
N GLN A 348 10.67 3.52 -6.47
CA GLN A 348 9.72 3.54 -5.34
C GLN A 348 9.94 2.34 -4.39
N VAL A 349 11.17 2.18 -3.90
CA VAL A 349 11.58 1.06 -3.03
C VAL A 349 11.42 1.33 -1.53
N HIS A 350 11.29 2.61 -1.13
CA HIS A 350 11.12 2.99 0.28
C HIS A 350 9.93 2.31 1.00
N PRO A 351 8.76 2.03 0.39
CA PRO A 351 7.66 1.38 1.10
C PRO A 351 8.01 -0.07 1.49
N VAL A 352 8.59 -0.83 0.55
CA VAL A 352 9.09 -2.20 0.78
C VAL A 352 10.17 -2.22 1.87
N ILE A 353 11.08 -1.24 1.86
CA ILE A 353 12.14 -1.12 2.87
C ILE A 353 11.56 -0.78 4.25
N ALA A 354 10.57 0.12 4.34
CA ALA A 354 9.89 0.43 5.59
C ALA A 354 9.24 -0.82 6.21
N THR A 355 8.53 -1.65 5.41
CA THR A 355 7.96 -2.92 5.90
C THR A 355 9.01 -3.96 6.27
N ARG A 356 10.12 -4.08 5.52
CA ARG A 356 11.25 -4.95 5.90
C ARG A 356 11.80 -4.56 7.27
N TRP A 357 12.07 -3.28 7.51
CA TRP A 357 12.63 -2.80 8.77
C TRP A 357 11.63 -2.76 9.93
N ALA A 358 10.36 -2.43 9.71
CA ALA A 358 9.27 -2.61 10.69
C ALA A 358 9.09 -4.08 11.09
N GLY A 359 9.39 -5.00 10.18
CA GLY A 359 9.44 -6.44 10.43
C GLY A 359 10.75 -6.98 11.03
N HIS A 360 11.77 -6.15 11.24
CA HIS A 360 13.08 -6.55 11.74
C HIS A 360 13.45 -5.88 13.07
N LEU A 361 13.23 -4.57 13.18
CA LEU A 361 13.56 -3.79 14.38
C LEU A 361 12.72 -4.22 15.59
N ASN A 362 13.38 -4.18 16.76
CA ASN A 362 12.77 -4.50 18.03
C ASN A 362 13.40 -3.66 19.14
N SER A 363 12.60 -2.78 19.76
CA SER A 363 12.96 -1.99 20.94
C SER A 363 11.69 -1.72 21.74
N LYS A 364 11.82 -1.47 23.05
CA LYS A 364 10.67 -1.14 23.92
C LYS A 364 10.05 0.21 23.58
N ALA A 365 10.88 1.18 23.16
CA ALA A 365 10.43 2.52 22.79
C ALA A 365 9.78 2.52 21.41
N LEU A 366 10.45 1.90 20.42
CA LEU A 366 10.09 1.94 19.00
C LEU A 366 8.62 1.61 18.71
N GLU A 367 8.02 2.44 17.85
CA GLU A 367 6.64 2.36 17.40
C GLU A 367 6.52 2.47 15.88
N ILE A 368 7.24 3.42 15.28
CA ILE A 368 7.10 3.75 13.85
C ILE A 368 8.46 3.56 13.15
N VAL A 369 8.45 2.91 11.99
CA VAL A 369 9.59 2.88 11.08
C VAL A 369 9.23 3.67 9.83
N VAL A 370 10.03 4.70 9.55
CA VAL A 370 9.97 5.56 8.36
C VAL A 370 11.09 5.17 7.41
N CYS A 371 10.80 5.05 6.12
CA CYS A 371 11.82 5.07 5.07
C CYS A 371 11.52 6.23 4.11
N ALA A 372 12.47 7.14 3.98
CA ALA A 372 12.36 8.38 3.21
C ALA A 372 13.31 8.36 2.02
N ASN A 373 12.78 8.55 0.82
CA ASN A 373 13.54 8.60 -0.43
C ASN A 373 13.53 10.01 -1.03
N SER A 374 14.71 10.63 -1.11
CA SER A 374 14.92 11.96 -1.72
C SER A 374 15.24 11.92 -3.22
N GLY A 375 15.32 10.72 -3.83
CA GLY A 375 15.67 10.55 -5.25
C GLY A 375 14.50 10.19 -6.17
N TYR A 376 13.30 9.88 -5.63
CA TYR A 376 12.19 9.37 -6.47
C TYR A 376 11.58 10.43 -7.39
N LEU A 377 11.51 11.68 -6.90
CA LEU A 377 11.03 12.87 -7.62
C LEU A 377 11.97 14.05 -7.26
N PRO A 378 12.34 14.92 -8.21
CA PRO A 378 13.16 16.09 -7.93
C PRO A 378 12.53 17.01 -6.88
N GLY A 379 13.34 17.50 -5.93
CA GLY A 379 12.90 18.44 -4.88
C GLY A 379 11.99 17.89 -3.79
N MET A 380 11.56 16.62 -3.87
CA MET A 380 10.54 16.03 -2.99
C MET A 380 11.04 14.78 -2.26
N VAL A 381 10.83 14.72 -0.94
CA VAL A 381 10.96 13.48 -0.18
C VAL A 381 9.68 12.67 -0.29
N ASN A 382 9.81 11.45 -0.81
CA ASN A 382 8.76 10.45 -0.86
C ASN A 382 9.02 9.45 0.26
N PHE A 383 8.14 9.38 1.26
CA PHE A 383 8.36 8.54 2.44
C PHE A 383 7.18 7.63 2.76
N SER A 384 7.49 6.49 3.38
CA SER A 384 6.53 5.51 3.87
C SER A 384 6.83 5.13 5.31
N CYS A 385 5.79 5.00 6.11
CA CYS A 385 5.77 4.74 7.53
C CYS A 385 4.99 3.46 7.82
N ARG A 386 5.48 2.63 8.74
CA ARG A 386 4.86 1.37 9.15
C ARG A 386 4.97 1.17 10.66
N ILE A 387 3.92 0.66 11.32
CA ILE A 387 4.01 0.28 12.74
C ILE A 387 5.01 -0.89 12.89
N ALA A 388 6.03 -0.69 13.71
CA ALA A 388 7.02 -1.69 14.06
C ALA A 388 6.34 -2.92 14.69
N ARG A 389 6.78 -4.14 14.34
CA ARG A 389 6.12 -5.37 14.82
C ARG A 389 6.08 -5.47 16.36
N CYS A 390 7.07 -4.90 17.05
CA CYS A 390 7.13 -4.83 18.51
C CYS A 390 6.08 -3.89 19.16
N ALA A 391 5.40 -3.05 18.37
CA ALA A 391 4.45 -2.04 18.87
C ALA A 391 2.98 -2.32 18.51
N ARG A 392 2.68 -3.36 17.71
CA ARG A 392 1.33 -3.73 17.28
C ARG A 392 0.36 -4.14 18.40
N THR A 393 0.86 -4.29 19.62
CA THR A 393 0.09 -4.61 20.83
C THR A 393 0.41 -3.63 21.97
N LYS A 394 0.70 -2.36 21.65
CA LYS A 394 0.70 -1.27 22.63
C LYS A 394 -0.74 -0.80 22.84
N GLU A 395 -1.05 -0.44 24.09
CA GLU A 395 -2.28 0.24 24.47
C GLU A 395 -1.95 1.65 24.98
N PRO A 396 -2.57 2.72 24.46
CA PRO A 396 -3.47 2.72 23.30
C PRO A 396 -2.74 2.33 22.00
N PRO A 397 -3.46 1.89 20.95
CA PRO A 397 -2.86 1.56 19.65
C PRO A 397 -2.11 2.75 19.04
N VAL A 398 -0.96 2.47 18.43
CA VAL A 398 -0.14 3.49 17.75
C VAL A 398 -0.90 4.01 16.52
N ASN A 399 -1.04 5.33 16.41
CA ASN A 399 -1.51 5.98 15.18
C ASN A 399 -0.37 6.80 14.56
N ILE A 400 0.12 6.38 13.38
CA ILE A 400 1.17 7.10 12.64
C ILE A 400 0.70 8.49 12.22
N ILE A 401 -0.54 8.63 11.76
CA ILE A 401 -1.07 9.89 11.23
C ILE A 401 -1.07 10.97 12.32
N ASP A 402 -1.54 10.62 13.52
CA ASP A 402 -1.56 11.54 14.66
C ASP A 402 -0.15 11.83 15.15
N SER A 403 0.74 10.84 15.17
CA SER A 403 2.15 11.01 15.57
C SER A 403 2.90 11.97 14.63
N LEU A 404 2.69 11.85 13.31
CA LEU A 404 3.28 12.75 12.31
C LEU A 404 2.69 14.16 12.39
N LYS A 405 1.37 14.28 12.60
CA LYS A 405 0.70 15.59 12.77
C LYS A 405 1.10 16.29 14.06
N ALA A 406 1.29 15.55 15.16
CA ALA A 406 1.80 16.08 16.42
C ALA A 406 3.25 16.55 16.28
N ALA A 407 4.10 15.81 15.58
CA ALA A 407 5.47 16.22 15.29
C ALA A 407 5.55 17.50 14.43
N ALA A 408 4.71 17.60 13.38
CA ALA A 408 4.63 18.81 12.55
C ALA A 408 4.08 20.03 13.33
N ALA A 409 3.20 19.81 14.31
CA ALA A 409 2.66 20.84 15.19
C ALA A 409 3.65 21.36 16.26
N LEU A 410 4.88 20.84 16.30
CA LEU A 410 5.98 21.44 17.08
C LEU A 410 6.58 22.68 16.40
N SER A 411 6.37 22.87 15.09
CA SER A 411 6.77 24.10 14.40
C SER A 411 5.76 25.22 14.62
N THR A 412 6.27 26.43 14.89
CA THR A 412 5.48 27.65 14.93
C THR A 412 5.39 28.35 13.57
N ASP A 413 6.13 27.89 12.55
CA ASP A 413 6.32 28.59 11.27
C ASP A 413 5.59 27.89 10.09
N GLY A 414 4.31 27.54 10.29
CA GLY A 414 3.45 27.03 9.21
C GLY A 414 3.90 25.71 8.56
N LEU A 415 4.78 24.92 9.21
CA LEU A 415 5.36 23.71 8.63
C LEU A 415 4.32 22.72 8.09
N ARG A 416 3.17 22.59 8.77
CA ARG A 416 2.06 21.73 8.33
C ARG A 416 1.57 22.08 6.92
N ASP A 417 1.56 23.36 6.57
CA ASP A 417 1.09 23.84 5.27
C ASP A 417 2.21 23.74 4.22
N ARG A 418 3.49 23.93 4.62
CA ARG A 418 4.68 23.70 3.77
C ARG A 418 4.95 22.22 3.47
N LEU A 419 4.60 21.31 4.40
CA LEU A 419 4.54 19.86 4.16
C LEU A 419 3.42 19.50 3.15
N GLY A 420 2.40 20.35 3.04
CA GLY A 420 1.37 20.28 2.02
C GLY A 420 0.37 19.14 2.18
N GLU A 421 -0.58 19.10 1.25
CA GLU A 421 -1.75 18.23 1.36
C GLU A 421 -1.42 16.73 1.43
N SER A 422 -0.34 16.29 0.78
CA SER A 422 0.10 14.89 0.71
C SER A 422 0.77 14.36 1.98
N PHE A 423 0.95 15.19 3.02
CA PHE A 423 1.58 14.79 4.27
C PHE A 423 0.67 13.95 5.17
N ALA A 424 1.21 12.86 5.74
CA ALA A 424 0.53 11.98 6.68
C ALA A 424 -0.84 11.45 6.18
N ARG A 425 -0.92 11.18 4.86
CA ARG A 425 -2.00 10.37 4.26
C ARG A 425 -1.66 8.89 4.40
N GLY A 426 -2.67 8.02 4.32
CA GLY A 426 -2.52 6.59 4.58
C GLY A 426 -3.45 6.10 5.70
N HIS A 427 -2.99 5.08 6.43
CA HIS A 427 -3.63 4.48 7.60
C HIS A 427 -2.91 4.74 8.92
N LYS A 428 -3.60 4.48 10.02
CA LYS A 428 -3.02 4.53 11.37
C LYS A 428 -1.81 3.59 11.48
N GLU A 429 -1.87 2.46 10.78
CA GLU A 429 -0.88 1.39 10.73
C GLU A 429 0.19 1.56 9.64
N ALA A 430 -0.15 2.30 8.58
CA ALA A 430 0.59 2.37 7.32
C ALA A 430 0.34 3.71 6.60
N SER A 431 1.16 4.73 6.89
CA SER A 431 1.04 6.09 6.33
C SER A 431 2.31 6.52 5.57
N GLY A 432 2.34 7.72 5.01
CA GLY A 432 3.48 8.26 4.27
C GLY A 432 3.22 9.68 3.77
N GLY A 433 3.95 10.07 2.73
CA GLY A 433 3.70 11.32 2.01
C GLY A 433 4.71 11.64 0.92
N VAL A 434 4.39 12.65 0.14
CA VAL A 434 5.26 13.27 -0.87
C VAL A 434 5.32 14.76 -0.55
N VAL A 435 6.45 15.23 -0.03
CA VAL A 435 6.58 16.58 0.56
C VAL A 435 7.88 17.26 0.12
N PRO A 436 7.99 18.60 0.14
CA PRO A 436 9.24 19.29 -0.18
C PRO A 436 10.39 18.87 0.74
N VAL A 437 11.61 18.78 0.19
CA VAL A 437 12.81 18.37 0.95
C VAL A 437 13.01 19.23 2.20
N GLU A 438 12.93 20.56 2.08
CA GLU A 438 13.16 21.49 3.20
C GLU A 438 12.18 21.27 4.36
N ALA A 439 10.89 21.12 4.05
CA ALA A 439 9.86 20.81 5.03
C ALA A 439 10.05 19.43 5.68
N PHE A 440 10.54 18.43 4.93
CA PHE A 440 10.90 17.13 5.51
C PHE A 440 12.08 17.26 6.48
N GLU A 441 13.12 18.01 6.15
CA GLU A 441 14.28 18.17 7.02
C GLU A 441 13.93 18.93 8.32
N GLU A 442 13.07 19.95 8.27
CA GLU A 442 12.57 20.62 9.48
C GLU A 442 11.80 19.63 10.39
N LEU A 443 10.91 18.80 9.84
CA LEU A 443 10.22 17.75 10.60
C LEU A 443 11.20 16.76 11.26
N MET A 444 12.30 16.43 10.59
CA MET A 444 13.34 15.55 11.13
C MET A 444 14.21 16.23 12.21
N GLN A 445 14.36 17.55 12.17
CA GLN A 445 14.99 18.35 13.24
C GLN A 445 14.10 18.46 14.47
N LEU A 446 12.79 18.71 14.30
CA LEU A 446 11.81 18.74 15.40
C LEU A 446 11.71 17.39 16.13
N LEU A 447 11.87 16.29 15.39
CA LEU A 447 11.97 14.93 15.93
C LEU A 447 13.37 14.56 16.48
N LYS A 448 14.35 15.48 16.41
CA LYS A 448 15.75 15.29 16.84
C LYS A 448 16.42 14.03 16.24
N VAL A 449 16.17 13.74 14.96
CA VAL A 449 16.47 12.43 14.35
C VAL A 449 17.97 12.19 14.16
N GLY A 450 18.53 11.32 15.01
CA GLY A 450 19.94 10.97 15.04
C GLY A 450 20.78 11.81 15.99
N GLU A 451 20.17 12.69 16.79
CA GLU A 451 20.82 13.24 17.97
C GLU A 451 21.09 12.12 18.99
N LYS A 452 22.10 12.32 19.84
CA LYS A 452 22.30 11.45 21.00
C LYS A 452 21.31 11.90 22.08
N PRO A 453 20.58 10.97 22.73
CA PRO A 453 19.71 11.36 23.84
C PRO A 453 20.55 12.06 24.91
N GLU A 454 20.03 13.20 25.39
CA GLU A 454 20.65 13.99 26.43
C GLU A 454 20.91 13.09 27.65
N LYS A 455 22.14 13.11 28.17
CA LYS A 455 22.42 12.44 29.44
C LYS A 455 21.62 13.18 30.51
N LYS A 456 20.72 12.48 31.18
CA LYS A 456 20.18 12.98 32.44
C LYS A 456 21.32 13.21 33.41
N GLU A 457 21.50 14.45 33.85
CA GLU A 457 22.36 14.81 34.97
C GLU A 457 21.63 14.48 36.28
N ASP A 458 21.41 13.17 36.49
CA ASP A 458 20.92 12.59 37.74
C ASP A 458 22.08 11.86 38.42
N SER A 459 22.43 12.29 39.65
CA SER A 459 23.49 11.79 40.53
C SER A 459 24.94 11.93 40.04
N ASP A 460 25.70 12.78 40.74
CA ASP A 460 27.16 12.86 40.67
C ASP A 460 27.81 11.74 41.53
N GLU A 461 27.40 10.49 41.29
CA GLU A 461 28.01 9.29 41.88
C GLU A 461 28.76 8.49 40.80
N PRO A 462 30.04 8.16 41.03
CA PRO A 462 30.83 7.38 40.08
C PRO A 462 30.33 5.94 40.04
N ARG A 463 29.39 5.63 39.13
CA ARG A 463 28.89 4.28 38.85
C ARG A 463 30.05 3.29 38.81
N ALA A 464 30.15 2.48 39.86
CA ALA A 464 31.27 1.56 40.06
C ALA A 464 31.47 0.71 38.80
N LYS A 465 32.70 0.75 38.25
CA LYS A 465 33.08 -0.08 37.11
C LYS A 465 32.81 -1.54 37.50
N ARG A 466 31.74 -2.14 36.94
CA ARG A 466 31.54 -3.59 36.99
C ARG A 466 32.72 -4.23 36.29
N VAL A 467 33.72 -4.62 37.08
CA VAL A 467 34.81 -5.49 36.65
C VAL A 467 34.13 -6.71 36.03
N LYS A 468 34.34 -6.90 34.73
CA LYS A 468 33.98 -8.17 34.10
C LYS A 468 34.95 -9.21 34.65
N THR A 469 34.53 -9.91 35.71
CA THR A 469 35.07 -11.23 35.98
C THR A 469 34.89 -12.05 34.71
N ILE A 470 36.00 -12.31 34.01
CA ILE A 470 36.03 -13.18 32.85
C ILE A 470 35.93 -14.60 33.40
N ASP A 471 34.71 -15.04 33.65
CA ASP A 471 34.45 -16.44 33.96
C ASP A 471 34.81 -17.27 32.71
N LYS A 472 35.90 -18.03 32.82
CA LYS A 472 36.51 -18.73 31.69
C LYS A 472 35.75 -20.01 31.40
N SER A 473 34.58 -19.88 30.76
CA SER A 473 33.91 -21.02 30.13
C SER A 473 34.91 -21.76 29.23
N PRO A 474 35.21 -23.05 29.47
CA PRO A 474 36.38 -23.69 28.89
C PRO A 474 36.30 -23.79 27.36
N GLN A 475 37.34 -23.30 26.69
CA GLN A 475 37.50 -23.28 25.24
C GLN A 475 37.58 -24.72 24.69
N LYS A 476 36.46 -25.27 24.23
CA LYS A 476 36.35 -26.68 23.77
C LYS A 476 37.10 -27.01 22.46
N ASN A 477 37.78 -26.04 21.85
CA ASN A 477 38.57 -26.23 20.64
C ASN A 477 40.05 -26.02 20.95
N THR A 478 40.75 -27.09 21.29
CA THR A 478 42.22 -27.16 21.38
C THR A 478 42.79 -27.90 20.16
N ILE A 479 43.96 -27.46 19.69
CA ILE A 479 44.58 -27.95 18.45
C ILE A 479 44.93 -29.46 18.46
N GLY A 480 45.08 -30.06 19.65
CA GLY A 480 45.39 -31.49 19.81
C GLY A 480 44.35 -32.46 19.22
N ASN A 481 43.13 -32.00 18.92
CA ASN A 481 42.12 -32.82 18.24
C ASN A 481 42.41 -33.05 16.74
N TYR A 482 43.32 -32.28 16.13
CA TYR A 482 43.62 -32.38 14.69
C TYR A 482 44.60 -33.51 14.31
N PHE A 483 45.25 -34.14 15.30
CA PHE A 483 46.28 -35.19 15.08
C PHE A 483 45.88 -36.57 15.64
N ARG A 484 44.59 -36.80 15.93
CA ARG A 484 44.08 -38.09 16.44
C ARG A 484 43.13 -38.80 15.47
N LYS A 485 43.67 -39.13 14.29
CA LYS A 485 43.28 -40.31 13.49
C LYS A 485 44.31 -40.56 12.38
N ALA A 486 45.23 -41.47 12.66
CA ALA A 486 45.69 -42.47 11.70
C ALA A 486 44.92 -43.77 12.03
#